data_AF-A0A9E5FBM2-F1
#
_entry.id   AF-A0A9E5FBM2-F1
#
_cell.length_a   1.000
_cell.length_b   1.000
_cell.length_c   1.000
_cell.angle_alpha   90.00
_cell.angle_beta   90.00
_cell.angle_gamma   90.00
#
_symmetry.space_group_name_H-M   'P 1'
#
loop_
_entity.id
_entity.type
_entity.pdbx_description
1 polymer ?
#
loop_
_entity_poly.entity_id
_entity_poly.type
_entity_poly.pdbx_seq_one_letter_code
_entity_poly.pdbx_strand_id
1 'polypeptide(L)' 'MDSALKLYQQPDDDSAAQPATVRVCLGDLLPILALLHRNNFAWLRDFVDDEVVITTDLYEILRTFTDRMPSA' A
#
# COMPACT_ATOMS: atom_id res chain seq x y z
N MET A 1 -32.15 37.67 18.94
CA MET A 1 -32.15 36.46 18.10
C MET A 1 -30.79 35.83 18.29
N ASP A 2 -30.69 35.01 19.34
CA ASP A 2 -29.43 34.52 19.88
C ASP A 2 -28.95 33.34 19.03
N SER A 3 -28.00 33.63 18.14
CA SER A 3 -27.36 32.61 17.31
C SER A 3 -26.46 31.73 18.17
N ALA A 4 -26.99 30.59 18.61
CA ALA A 4 -26.20 29.54 19.23
C ALA A 4 -25.35 28.85 18.15
N LEU A 5 -24.06 29.20 18.08
CA LEU A 5 -23.09 28.48 17.27
C LEU A 5 -22.95 27.06 17.83
N LYS A 6 -23.36 26.06 17.04
CA LYS A 6 -23.08 24.65 17.34
C LYS A 6 -21.59 24.40 17.07
N LEU A 7 -20.84 24.29 18.16
CA LEU A 7 -19.45 23.85 18.13
C LEU A 7 -19.45 22.38 17.73
N TYR A 8 -19.00 22.08 16.51
CA TYR A 8 -18.72 20.72 16.09
C TYR A 8 -17.47 20.28 16.84
N GLN A 9 -17.65 19.34 17.76
CA GLN A 9 -16.58 18.70 18.50
C GLN A 9 -15.73 17.93 17.49
N GLN A 10 -14.57 18.49 17.17
CA GLN A 10 -13.55 17.82 16.39
C GLN A 10 -13.15 16.57 17.18
N PRO A 11 -13.28 15.35 16.62
CA PRO A 11 -12.65 14.21 17.25
C PRO A 11 -11.15 14.53 17.26
N ASP A 12 -10.63 14.68 18.48
CA ASP A 12 -9.21 14.61 18.77
C ASP A 12 -8.75 13.25 18.24
N ASP A 13 -8.13 13.25 17.07
CA ASP A 13 -7.30 12.14 16.67
C ASP A 13 -6.16 12.70 15.83
N ASP A 14 -5.04 12.88 16.52
CA ASP A 14 -3.68 13.03 16.00
C ASP A 14 -3.24 11.81 15.13
N SER A 15 -4.18 11.14 14.43
CA SER A 15 -3.84 10.25 13.33
C SER A 15 -3.36 11.11 12.19
N ALA A 16 -2.04 11.28 12.08
CA ALA A 16 -1.39 11.58 10.82
C ALA A 16 -2.15 10.85 9.71
N ALA A 17 -2.81 11.59 8.82
CA ALA A 17 -3.78 11.05 7.87
C ALA A 17 -3.12 9.94 7.05
N GLN A 18 -3.28 8.70 7.51
CA GLN A 18 -2.75 7.54 6.81
C GLN A 18 -3.46 7.53 5.46
N PRO A 19 -2.71 7.50 4.34
CA PRO A 19 -3.33 7.44 3.02
C PRO A 19 -4.34 6.29 3.02
N ALA A 20 -5.49 6.49 2.38
CA ALA A 20 -6.56 5.50 2.38
C ALA A 20 -6.05 4.16 1.81
N THR A 21 -5.68 3.23 2.70
CA THR A 21 -5.15 1.93 2.31
C THR A 21 -6.29 1.02 1.89
N VAL A 22 -6.26 0.58 0.63
CA VAL A 22 -7.21 -0.41 0.11
C VAL A 22 -6.65 -1.81 0.35
N ARG A 23 -7.40 -2.65 1.05
CA ARG A 23 -7.04 -4.07 1.23
C ARG A 23 -7.41 -4.84 -0.03
N VAL A 24 -6.40 -5.37 -0.70
CA VAL A 24 -6.56 -6.21 -1.91
C VAL A 24 -5.93 -7.58 -1.69
N CYS A 25 -6.51 -8.62 -2.27
CA CYS A 25 -5.93 -9.95 -2.22
C CYS A 25 -4.69 -10.00 -3.11
N LEU A 26 -3.58 -10.56 -2.59
CA LEU A 26 -2.34 -10.71 -3.35
C LEU A 26 -2.56 -11.49 -4.66
N GLY A 27 -3.43 -12.52 -4.63
CA GLY A 27 -3.77 -13.31 -5.81
C GLY A 27 -4.40 -12.51 -6.96
N ASP A 28 -5.12 -11.43 -6.63
CA ASP A 28 -5.72 -10.54 -7.63
C ASP A 28 -4.71 -9.48 -8.11
N LEU A 29 -3.81 -9.07 -7.22
CA LEU A 29 -2.82 -8.03 -7.49
C LEU A 29 -1.62 -8.54 -8.32
N LEU A 30 -1.12 -9.74 -8.05
CA LEU A 30 0.01 -10.34 -8.77
C LEU A 30 -0.15 -10.39 -10.30
N PRO A 31 -1.26 -10.89 -10.88
CA PRO A 31 -1.41 -10.92 -12.33
C PRO A 31 -1.49 -9.52 -12.94
N ILE A 32 -2.08 -8.55 -12.24
CA ILE A 32 -2.16 -7.16 -12.68
C ILE A 32 -0.76 -6.54 -12.71
N LEU A 33 0.00 -6.65 -11.63
CA LEU A 33 1.38 -6.15 -11.58
C LEU A 33 2.27 -6.84 -12.63
N ALA A 34 2.12 -8.15 -12.82
CA ALA A 34 2.88 -8.88 -13.83
C ALA A 34 2.56 -8.38 -15.26
N LEU A 35 1.30 -8.09 -15.55
CA LEU A 35 0.88 -7.50 -16.83
C LEU A 35 1.45 -6.08 -16.99
N LEU A 36 1.31 -5.24 -15.97
CA LEU A 36 1.81 -3.87 -16.01
C LEU A 36 3.33 -3.81 -16.19
N HIS A 37 4.06 -4.68 -15.48
CA HIS A 37 5.50 -4.80 -15.59
C HIS A 37 5.93 -5.26 -17.00
N ARG A 38 5.27 -6.28 -17.57
CA ARG A 38 5.55 -6.75 -18.95
C ARG A 38 5.33 -5.68 -20.01
N ASN A 39 4.33 -4.82 -19.79
CA ASN A 39 3.99 -3.74 -20.71
C ASN A 39 4.78 -2.45 -20.46
N ASN A 40 5.72 -2.47 -19.49
CA ASN A 40 6.64 -1.37 -19.17
C ASN A 40 5.92 -0.03 -18.94
N PHE A 41 4.78 -0.06 -18.25
CA PHE A 41 4.01 1.15 -17.95
C PHE A 41 4.85 2.10 -17.11
N ALA A 42 5.08 3.31 -17.63
CA ALA A 42 5.92 4.32 -16.99
C ALA A 42 5.43 4.68 -15.57
N TRP A 43 4.11 4.63 -15.33
CA TRP A 43 3.52 4.93 -14.03
C TRP A 43 3.86 3.90 -12.95
N LEU A 44 4.22 2.65 -13.31
CA LEU A 44 4.63 1.65 -12.32
C LEU A 44 5.98 2.02 -11.68
N ARG A 45 6.84 2.74 -12.41
CA ARG A 45 8.11 3.25 -11.87
C ARG A 45 7.90 4.24 -10.74
N ASP A 46 6.80 4.98 -10.75
CA ASP A 46 6.52 5.96 -9.70
C ASP A 46 6.21 5.27 -8.36
N PHE A 47 5.83 3.98 -8.38
CA PHE A 47 5.57 3.17 -7.19
C PHE A 47 6.75 2.26 -6.79
N VAL A 48 7.92 2.39 -7.44
CA VAL A 48 9.05 1.49 -7.16
C VAL A 48 9.68 1.72 -5.78
N ASP A 49 9.61 2.96 -5.30
CA ASP A 49 10.12 3.39 -4.00
C ASP A 49 9.05 3.35 -2.89
N ASP A 50 7.81 2.98 -3.23
CA ASP A 50 6.71 2.92 -2.26
C ASP A 50 6.78 1.64 -1.41
N GLU A 51 6.62 1.80 -0.10
CA GLU A 51 6.58 0.68 0.85
C GLU A 51 5.21 -0.02 0.79
N VAL A 52 5.22 -1.33 0.57
CA VAL A 52 4.01 -2.16 0.58
C VAL A 52 3.98 -3.00 1.85
N VAL A 53 2.94 -2.80 2.65
CA VAL A 53 2.71 -3.62 3.85
C VAL A 53 2.18 -4.98 3.45
N ILE A 54 2.94 -6.02 3.75
CA ILE A 54 2.57 -7.42 3.55
C ILE A 54 2.49 -8.16 4.89
N THR A 55 1.87 -9.34 4.90
CA THR A 55 1.87 -10.20 6.10
C THR A 55 3.27 -10.76 6.36
N THR A 56 3.60 -10.96 7.63
CA THR A 56 4.89 -11.55 8.04
C THR A 56 5.14 -12.90 7.36
N ASP A 57 4.11 -13.74 7.26
CA ASP A 57 4.22 -15.06 6.61
C ASP A 57 4.61 -14.93 5.12
N LEU A 58 4.07 -13.95 4.41
CA LEU A 58 4.42 -13.71 3.02
C LEU A 58 5.86 -13.19 2.89
N TYR A 59 6.26 -12.28 3.78
CA TYR A 59 7.61 -11.74 3.81
C TYR A 59 8.66 -12.85 3.98
N GLU A 60 8.45 -13.77 4.93
CA GLU A 60 9.34 -14.90 5.18
C GLU A 60 9.49 -15.81 3.94
N ILE A 61 8.37 -16.07 3.25
CA ILE A 61 8.38 -16.86 2.01
C ILE A 61 9.18 -16.12 0.93
N LEU A 62 8.88 -14.85 0.67
CA LEU A 62 9.57 -14.05 -0.34
C LEU A 62 11.07 -13.97 -0.05
N ARG A 63 11.46 -13.70 1.20
CA ARG A 63 12.86 -13.67 1.63
C ARG A 63 13.58 -14.99 1.34
N THR A 64 12.92 -16.12 1.62
CA THR A 64 13.47 -17.46 1.33
C THR A 64 13.69 -17.69 -0.16
N PHE A 65 12.85 -17.13 -1.02
CA PHE A 65 13.01 -17.21 -2.48
C PHE A 65 14.09 -16.26 -3.01
N THR A 66 14.18 -15.05 -2.46
CA THR A 66 15.22 -14.07 -2.83
C THR A 66 16.61 -14.59 -2.47
N ASP A 67 16.80 -15.19 -1.30
CA ASP A 67 18.07 -15.80 -0.90
C ASP A 67 18.48 -16.97 -1.84
N ARG A 68 17.52 -17.56 -2.55
CA ARG A 68 17.74 -18.63 -3.55
C ARG A 68 17.92 -18.11 -4.98
N MET A 69 17.74 -16.81 -5.21
CA MET A 69 18.14 -16.13 -6.44
C MET A 69 19.52 -15.51 -6.18
N PRO A 70 20.63 -16.27 -6.33
CA PRO A 70 21.94 -15.63 -6.35
C PRO A 70 21.91 -14.64 -7.53
N SER A 71 22.21 -13.37 -7.22
CA SER A 71 22.30 -12.27 -8.18
C SER A 71 22.85 -12.75 -9.52
N ALA A 72 22.02 -12.69 -10.56
CA ALA A 72 22.47 -12.73 -11.95
C ALA A 72 23.07 -11.38 -12.33
#